data_AF-A0A934LYJ6-F1
#
_entry.id   AF-A0A934LYJ6-F1
#
_cell.length_a   1.000
_cell.length_b   1.000
_cell.length_c   1.000
_cell.angle_alpha   90.00
_cell.angle_beta   90.00
_cell.angle_gamma   90.00
#
_symmetry.space_group_name_H-M   'P 1'
#
loop_
_entity.id
_entity.type
_entity.pdbx_description
1 polymer ?
#
loop_
_entity_poly.entity_id
_entity_poly.type
_entity_poly.pdbx_seq_one_letter_code
_entity_poly.pdbx_strand_id
1 'polypeptide(L)'
;MSEDTFIPRLESQTAYREALGCFGTGVTVVTHMTDTGPLAMTANSFASVSLDPALVLWCAAHRSARHALFAKARNYVIHIMDESQLPLARHFSRTGHDFTDIEWSKNPEGQPVLADSLARFECELEAVYPGGDHSIILGKVVRFAVRPGSGLIFKRGQYGGFSDLF
;
A
#
# COMPACT_ATOMS: atom_id res chain seq x y z
N MET A 1 17.24 30.91 0.74
CA MET A 1 17.29 29.50 0.29
C MET A 1 17.03 29.52 -1.20
N SER A 2 17.87 28.88 -2.01
CA SER A 2 17.64 28.78 -3.46
C SER A 2 16.65 27.65 -3.74
N GLU A 3 15.73 27.89 -4.68
CA GLU A 3 14.83 26.88 -5.23
C GLU A 3 15.43 26.39 -6.56
N ASP A 4 15.68 25.09 -6.65
CA ASP A 4 16.15 24.48 -7.89
C ASP A 4 14.96 23.98 -8.70
N THR A 5 14.91 24.34 -9.98
CA THR A 5 13.84 23.91 -10.91
C THR A 5 14.37 22.88 -11.89
N PHE A 6 13.65 21.76 -12.04
CA PHE A 6 14.00 20.67 -12.95
C PHE A 6 12.82 20.34 -13.88
N ILE A 7 13.12 19.89 -15.11
CA ILE A 7 12.14 19.28 -16.02
C ILE A 7 12.29 17.75 -15.91
N PRO A 8 11.22 16.96 -15.67
CA PRO A 8 11.33 15.51 -15.55
C PRO A 8 11.90 14.84 -16.80
N ARG A 9 13.17 14.44 -16.74
CA ARG A 9 13.90 13.71 -17.79
C ARG A 9 14.80 12.64 -17.15
N LEU A 10 15.52 11.87 -17.97
CA LEU A 10 16.35 10.77 -17.47
C LEU A 10 17.44 11.26 -16.48
N GLU A 11 18.08 12.38 -16.81
CA GLU A 11 19.12 13.03 -16.01
C GLU A 11 18.62 13.58 -14.66
N SER A 12 17.32 13.89 -14.55
CA SER A 12 16.72 14.47 -13.35
C SER A 12 15.88 13.47 -12.54
N GLN A 13 15.93 12.17 -12.85
CA GLN A 13 15.09 11.17 -12.19
C GLN A 13 15.30 11.09 -10.68
N THR A 14 16.54 11.24 -10.21
CA THR A 14 16.83 11.23 -8.77
C THR A 14 16.18 12.44 -8.09
N ALA A 15 16.36 13.64 -8.63
CA ALA A 15 15.72 14.85 -8.13
C ALA A 15 14.19 14.75 -8.16
N TYR A 16 13.62 14.15 -9.22
CA TYR A 16 12.17 13.92 -9.30
C TYR A 16 11.67 12.95 -8.20
N ARG A 17 12.37 11.84 -7.96
CA ARG A 17 12.04 10.92 -6.85
C ARG A 17 12.17 11.57 -5.48
N GLU A 18 13.18 12.41 -5.29
CA GLU A 18 13.37 13.17 -4.05
C GLU A 18 12.23 14.19 -3.84
N ALA A 19 11.82 14.89 -4.90
CA ALA A 19 10.68 15.81 -4.87
C ALA A 19 9.38 15.09 -4.51
N LEU A 20 9.09 13.94 -5.14
CA LEU A 20 7.93 13.10 -4.79
C LEU A 20 7.98 12.64 -3.33
N GLY A 21 9.16 12.27 -2.83
CA GLY A 21 9.37 11.84 -1.45
C GLY A 21 9.17 12.95 -0.41
N CYS A 22 9.02 14.21 -0.81
CA CYS A 22 8.65 15.29 0.12
C CYS A 22 7.24 15.13 0.68
N PHE A 23 6.32 14.50 -0.07
CA PHE A 23 5.00 14.13 0.42
C PHE A 23 5.11 12.92 1.35
N GLY A 24 4.92 13.16 2.66
CA GLY A 24 4.90 12.10 3.66
C GLY A 24 3.62 11.27 3.53
N THR A 25 3.76 9.96 3.63
CA THR A 25 2.66 9.00 3.43
C THR A 25 2.59 8.03 4.60
N GLY A 26 1.40 7.52 4.90
CA GLY A 26 1.29 6.28 5.65
C GLY A 26 1.82 5.11 4.83
N VAL A 27 2.17 4.01 5.50
CA VAL A 27 2.57 2.77 4.84
C VAL A 27 1.40 1.78 4.86
N THR A 28 1.19 1.09 3.74
CA THR A 28 0.18 0.04 3.63
C THR A 28 0.78 -1.28 3.19
N VAL A 29 0.14 -2.38 3.56
CA VAL A 29 0.37 -3.70 2.94
C VAL A 29 -0.95 -4.18 2.33
N VAL A 30 -0.92 -4.45 1.03
CA VAL A 30 -2.06 -5.00 0.30
C VAL A 30 -1.89 -6.51 0.17
N THR A 31 -2.91 -7.28 0.50
CA THR A 31 -2.89 -8.74 0.44
C THR A 31 -3.95 -9.29 -0.50
N HIS A 32 -3.67 -10.46 -1.07
CA HIS A 32 -4.59 -11.20 -1.93
C HIS A 32 -4.31 -12.71 -1.79
N MET A 33 -5.35 -13.54 -1.83
CA MET A 33 -5.21 -15.00 -1.88
C MET A 33 -5.12 -15.45 -3.34
N THR A 34 -4.00 -16.05 -3.72
CA THR A 34 -3.77 -16.64 -5.06
C THR A 34 -3.96 -18.16 -5.01
N ASP A 35 -3.98 -18.80 -6.18
CA ASP A 35 -4.05 -20.27 -6.30
C ASP A 35 -2.87 -20.99 -5.61
N THR A 36 -1.73 -20.31 -5.48
CA THR A 36 -0.51 -20.86 -4.85
C THR A 36 -0.36 -20.44 -3.38
N GLY A 37 -1.32 -19.70 -2.82
CA GLY A 37 -1.29 -19.24 -1.44
C GLY A 37 -1.35 -17.71 -1.29
N PRO A 38 -1.10 -17.19 -0.07
CA PRO A 38 -1.22 -15.77 0.22
C PRO A 38 -0.14 -14.97 -0.51
N LEU A 39 -0.53 -13.76 -0.91
CA LEU A 39 0.31 -12.78 -1.57
C LEU A 39 0.18 -11.44 -0.85
N ALA A 40 1.29 -10.72 -0.72
CA ALA A 40 1.33 -9.37 -0.15
C ALA A 40 2.21 -8.42 -0.96
N MET A 41 1.93 -7.13 -0.87
CA MET A 41 2.74 -6.04 -1.41
C MET A 41 2.66 -4.81 -0.50
N THR A 42 3.81 -4.32 -0.07
CA THR A 42 3.90 -3.00 0.59
C THR A 42 3.73 -1.89 -0.44
N ALA A 43 2.87 -0.92 -0.15
CA ALA A 43 2.62 0.26 -0.97
C ALA A 43 2.42 1.49 -0.09
N ASN A 44 2.80 2.65 -0.60
CA ASN A 44 2.54 3.95 0.04
C ASN A 44 1.82 4.92 -0.93
N SER A 45 1.30 4.39 -2.04
CA SER A 45 0.50 5.09 -3.04
C SER A 45 -1.01 5.06 -2.75
N PHE A 46 -1.39 4.62 -1.55
CA PHE A 46 -2.79 4.55 -1.11
C PHE A 46 -3.41 5.95 -1.01
N ALA A 47 -4.66 6.07 -1.44
CA ALA A 47 -5.48 7.25 -1.20
C ALA A 47 -6.96 6.88 -1.03
N SER A 48 -7.66 7.61 -0.16
CA SER A 48 -9.12 7.63 -0.14
C SER A 48 -9.65 8.40 -1.35
N VAL A 49 -10.72 7.91 -1.97
CA VAL A 49 -11.27 8.48 -3.23
C VAL A 49 -12.69 8.99 -3.03
N SER A 50 -13.57 8.18 -2.46
CA SER A 50 -15.00 8.51 -2.33
C SER A 50 -15.57 7.92 -1.05
N LEU A 51 -16.55 8.62 -0.45
CA LEU A 51 -17.32 8.13 0.68
C LEU A 51 -18.57 7.35 0.26
N ASP A 52 -19.25 7.78 -0.82
CA ASP A 52 -20.42 7.10 -1.37
C ASP A 52 -20.41 7.13 -2.92
N PRO A 53 -20.16 5.98 -3.59
CA PRO A 53 -19.78 4.70 -2.99
C PRO A 53 -18.41 4.79 -2.29
N ALA A 54 -18.17 3.93 -1.29
CA ALA A 54 -16.91 3.90 -0.55
C ALA A 54 -15.78 3.37 -1.44
N LEU A 55 -14.91 4.26 -1.92
CA LEU A 55 -13.82 3.95 -2.84
C LEU A 55 -12.46 4.37 -2.30
N VAL A 56 -11.47 3.52 -2.54
CA VAL A 56 -10.05 3.78 -2.28
C VAL A 56 -9.21 3.36 -3.48
N LEU A 57 -8.01 3.91 -3.62
CA LEU A 57 -7.06 3.48 -4.65
C LEU A 57 -5.68 3.18 -4.09
N TRP A 58 -4.90 2.44 -4.85
CA TRP A 58 -3.45 2.31 -4.69
C TRP A 58 -2.81 1.99 -6.05
N CYS A 59 -1.49 2.17 -6.17
CA CYS A 59 -0.77 1.96 -7.42
C CYS A 59 0.19 0.78 -7.32
N ALA A 60 0.10 -0.18 -8.24
CA ALA A 60 0.99 -1.33 -8.36
C ALA A 60 1.93 -1.17 -9.56
N ALA A 61 3.24 -1.29 -9.32
CA ALA A 61 4.27 -1.14 -10.36
C ALA A 61 4.28 -2.30 -11.34
N HIS A 62 4.30 -2.05 -12.66
CA HIS A 62 4.33 -3.10 -13.68
C HIS A 62 5.56 -4.01 -13.57
N ARG A 63 6.70 -3.48 -13.11
CA ARG A 63 7.94 -4.25 -12.89
C ARG A 63 7.84 -5.28 -11.77
N SER A 64 6.83 -5.20 -10.91
CA SER A 64 6.64 -6.17 -9.84
C SER A 64 6.11 -7.47 -10.41
N ALA A 65 6.75 -8.61 -10.13
CA ALA A 65 6.25 -9.94 -10.50
C ALA A 65 4.83 -10.22 -9.95
N ARG A 66 4.41 -9.46 -8.93
CA ARG A 66 3.11 -9.56 -8.26
C ARG A 66 2.03 -8.71 -8.91
N HIS A 67 2.38 -7.81 -9.85
CA HIS A 67 1.46 -6.86 -10.47
C HIS A 67 0.26 -7.55 -11.10
N ALA A 68 0.51 -8.54 -11.96
CA ALA A 68 -0.56 -9.23 -12.69
C ALA A 68 -1.53 -9.99 -11.78
N LEU A 69 -1.06 -10.44 -10.62
CA LEU A 69 -1.88 -11.13 -9.61
C LEU A 69 -2.83 -10.15 -8.92
N PHE A 70 -2.34 -8.95 -8.55
CA PHE A 70 -3.20 -7.91 -7.98
C PHE A 70 -4.13 -7.25 -9.01
N ALA A 71 -3.65 -6.99 -10.23
CA ALA A 71 -4.45 -6.37 -11.28
C ALA A 71 -5.64 -7.23 -11.76
N LYS A 72 -5.64 -8.52 -11.42
CA LYS A 72 -6.73 -9.47 -11.73
C LYS A 72 -7.46 -9.97 -10.49
N ALA A 73 -7.06 -9.52 -9.29
CA ALA A 73 -7.66 -9.94 -8.04
C ALA A 73 -9.09 -9.42 -7.95
N ARG A 74 -10.08 -10.31 -7.79
CA ARG A 74 -11.48 -9.88 -7.53
C ARG A 74 -11.62 -9.23 -6.16
N ASN A 75 -10.92 -9.76 -5.16
CA ASN A 75 -10.94 -9.30 -3.78
C ASN A 75 -9.51 -9.14 -3.27
N TYR A 76 -9.28 -8.12 -2.45
CA TYR A 76 -8.00 -7.89 -1.76
C TYR A 76 -8.23 -7.11 -0.46
N VAL A 77 -7.22 -7.07 0.40
CA VAL A 77 -7.29 -6.32 1.67
C VAL A 77 -6.12 -5.34 1.76
N ILE A 78 -6.43 -4.07 2.04
CA ILE A 78 -5.43 -3.03 2.30
C ILE A 78 -5.30 -2.87 3.81
N HIS A 79 -4.08 -2.96 4.34
CA HIS A 79 -3.79 -2.77 5.76
C HIS A 79 -2.99 -1.48 5.93
N ILE A 80 -3.46 -0.56 6.78
CA ILE A 80 -2.70 0.61 7.21
C ILE A 80 -1.81 0.20 8.38
N MET A 81 -0.50 0.34 8.22
CA MET A 81 0.48 -0.23 9.14
C MET A 81 0.65 0.62 10.40
N ASP A 82 0.68 -0.04 11.56
CA ASP A 82 1.17 0.54 12.81
C ASP A 82 2.70 0.71 12.76
N GLU A 83 3.24 1.68 13.48
CA GLU A 83 4.68 1.96 13.58
C GLU A 83 5.48 0.72 14.00
N SER A 84 4.95 -0.08 14.94
CA SER A 84 5.57 -1.33 15.40
C SER A 84 5.69 -2.38 14.29
N GLN A 85 4.91 -2.26 13.21
CA GLN A 85 4.90 -3.19 12.08
C GLN A 85 5.88 -2.81 10.98
N LEU A 86 6.83 -1.91 11.23
CA LEU A 86 7.94 -1.61 10.32
C LEU A 86 8.66 -2.87 9.77
N PRO A 87 9.00 -3.90 10.59
CA PRO A 87 9.61 -5.12 10.07
C PRO A 87 8.75 -5.81 9.01
N LEU A 88 7.43 -5.90 9.26
CA LEU A 88 6.46 -6.53 8.37
C LEU A 88 6.29 -5.76 7.06
N ALA A 89 6.17 -4.42 7.13
CA ALA A 89 6.11 -3.57 5.95
C ALA A 89 7.40 -3.67 5.10
N ARG A 90 8.57 -3.74 5.74
CA ARG A 90 9.84 -3.94 5.03
C ARG A 90 9.93 -5.32 4.39
N HIS A 91 9.47 -6.37 5.07
CA HIS A 91 9.42 -7.73 4.54
C HIS A 91 8.62 -7.76 3.23
N PHE A 92 7.37 -7.30 3.26
CA PHE A 92 6.50 -7.35 2.08
C PHE A 92 6.84 -6.35 0.97
N SER A 93 7.79 -5.43 1.21
CA SER A 93 8.39 -4.62 0.14
C SER A 93 9.36 -5.44 -0.72
N ARG A 94 10.03 -6.45 -0.12
CA ARG A 94 11.07 -7.27 -0.75
C ARG A 94 10.56 -8.61 -1.25
N THR A 95 9.83 -9.31 -0.40
CA THR A 95 9.20 -10.61 -0.69
C THR A 95 7.69 -10.42 -0.69
N GLY A 96 6.93 -11.39 -1.21
CA GLY A 96 5.47 -11.27 -1.23
C GLY A 96 4.70 -12.56 -1.00
N HIS A 97 5.36 -13.71 -1.05
CA HIS A 97 4.74 -15.02 -0.81
C HIS A 97 5.17 -15.66 0.51
N ASP A 98 6.15 -15.07 1.19
CA ASP A 98 6.67 -15.61 2.44
C ASP A 98 5.82 -15.09 3.62
N PHE A 99 4.96 -15.98 4.13
CA PHE A 99 4.09 -15.75 5.28
C PHE A 99 4.46 -16.64 6.49
N THR A 100 5.65 -17.25 6.48
CA THR A 100 6.05 -18.32 7.42
C THR A 100 5.94 -17.90 8.89
N ASP A 101 6.41 -16.69 9.22
CA ASP A 101 6.44 -16.16 10.59
C ASP A 101 5.54 -14.92 10.74
N ILE A 102 4.44 -14.89 9.99
CA ILE A 102 3.52 -13.75 9.95
C ILE A 102 2.19 -14.20 10.53
N GLU A 103 1.66 -13.42 11.48
CA GLU A 103 0.33 -13.67 12.02
C GLU A 103 -0.73 -13.12 11.07
N TRP A 104 -1.58 -14.02 10.55
CA TRP A 104 -2.68 -13.67 9.66
C TRP A 104 -3.80 -14.70 9.75
N SER A 105 -4.98 -14.30 9.29
CA SER A 105 -6.17 -15.15 9.19
C SER A 105 -6.87 -14.94 7.85
N LYS A 106 -7.84 -15.79 7.51
CA LYS A 106 -8.69 -15.58 6.32
C LYS A 106 -9.94 -14.79 6.71
N ASN A 107 -10.29 -13.78 5.93
CA ASN A 107 -11.64 -13.21 5.97
C ASN A 107 -12.66 -14.19 5.32
N PRO A 108 -13.98 -13.94 5.44
CA PRO A 108 -15.03 -14.69 4.75
C PRO A 108 -14.82 -14.89 3.23
N GLU A 109 -14.19 -13.94 2.54
CA GLU A 109 -13.87 -14.00 1.11
C GLU A 109 -12.54 -14.75 0.82
N GLY A 110 -11.96 -15.38 1.85
CA GLY A 110 -10.73 -16.18 1.78
C GLY A 110 -9.44 -15.37 1.65
N GLN A 111 -9.48 -14.05 1.75
CA GLN A 111 -8.32 -13.16 1.62
C GLN A 111 -7.48 -13.15 2.91
N PRO A 112 -6.14 -13.02 2.81
CA PRO A 112 -5.28 -12.92 3.98
C PRO A 112 -5.51 -11.58 4.70
N VAL A 113 -5.80 -11.63 6.00
CA VAL A 113 -5.90 -10.47 6.87
C VAL A 113 -4.76 -10.51 7.86
N LEU A 114 -3.88 -9.52 7.83
CA LEU A 114 -2.75 -9.38 8.74
C LEU A 114 -3.25 -8.92 10.12
N ALA A 115 -2.65 -9.45 11.18
CA ALA A 115 -2.93 -9.00 12.54
C ALA A 115 -2.44 -7.56 12.77
N ASP A 116 -3.02 -6.91 13.77
CA ASP A 116 -2.54 -5.66 14.38
C ASP A 116 -2.38 -4.40 13.52
N SER A 117 -2.81 -4.41 12.26
CA SER A 117 -2.87 -3.18 11.45
C SER A 117 -3.80 -2.13 12.07
N LEU A 118 -3.46 -0.85 11.99
CA LEU A 118 -4.28 0.25 12.50
C LEU A 118 -5.66 0.30 11.87
N ALA A 119 -5.71 0.06 10.57
CA ALA A 119 -6.95 -0.08 9.85
C ALA A 119 -6.79 -1.13 8.77
N ARG A 120 -7.90 -1.78 8.40
CA ARG A 120 -7.96 -2.57 7.19
C ARG A 120 -9.19 -2.22 6.37
N PHE A 121 -9.04 -2.31 5.05
CA PHE A 121 -10.10 -2.12 4.07
C PHE A 121 -10.16 -3.35 3.19
N GLU A 122 -11.27 -4.07 3.28
CA GLU A 122 -11.55 -5.25 2.49
C GLU A 122 -12.30 -4.79 1.26
N CYS A 123 -11.70 -5.04 0.10
CA CYS A 123 -12.07 -4.39 -1.15
C CYS A 123 -12.46 -5.41 -2.21
N GLU A 124 -13.50 -5.09 -2.95
CA GLU A 124 -13.76 -5.65 -4.28
C GLU A 124 -13.07 -4.77 -5.33
N LEU A 125 -12.48 -5.39 -6.35
CA LEU A 125 -11.89 -4.65 -7.47
C LEU A 125 -12.97 -3.96 -8.29
N GLU A 126 -12.94 -2.63 -8.30
CA GLU A 126 -13.86 -1.80 -9.08
C GLU A 126 -13.32 -1.57 -10.49
N ALA A 127 -12.05 -1.14 -10.61
CA ALA A 127 -11.43 -0.85 -11.89
C ALA A 127 -9.89 -0.85 -11.81
N VAL A 128 -9.25 -1.05 -12.97
CA VAL A 128 -7.80 -0.88 -13.13
C VAL A 128 -7.54 0.09 -14.27
N TYR A 129 -6.83 1.18 -13.99
CA TYR A 129 -6.49 2.21 -14.98
C TYR A 129 -4.98 2.23 -15.25
N PRO A 130 -4.56 2.59 -16.48
CA PRO A 130 -3.15 2.84 -16.77
C PRO A 130 -2.64 4.07 -16.02
N GLY A 131 -1.44 3.99 -15.46
CA GLY A 131 -0.77 5.06 -14.70
C GLY A 131 0.70 5.16 -15.04
N GLY A 132 1.06 5.13 -16.32
CA GLY A 132 2.46 5.08 -16.76
C GLY A 132 3.08 3.69 -16.48
N ASP A 133 4.14 3.65 -15.67
CA ASP A 133 4.81 2.41 -15.23
C ASP A 133 4.12 1.70 -14.06
N HIS A 134 2.95 2.21 -13.65
CA HIS A 134 2.06 1.62 -12.65
C HIS A 134 0.67 1.40 -13.23
N SER A 135 -0.11 0.55 -12.55
CA SER A 135 -1.57 0.53 -12.69
C SER A 135 -2.20 1.15 -11.45
N ILE A 136 -3.22 1.98 -11.66
CA ILE A 136 -4.06 2.53 -10.60
C ILE A 136 -5.17 1.50 -10.36
N ILE A 137 -5.17 0.91 -9.18
CA ILE A 137 -6.15 -0.09 -8.76
C ILE A 137 -7.19 0.63 -7.89
N LEU A 138 -8.42 0.72 -8.39
CA LEU A 138 -9.56 1.27 -7.69
C LEU A 138 -10.34 0.14 -7.02
N GLY A 139 -10.58 0.27 -5.72
CA GLY A 139 -11.31 -0.71 -4.93
C GLY A 139 -12.55 -0.12 -4.29
N LYS A 140 -13.64 -0.89 -4.31
CA LYS A 140 -14.83 -0.64 -3.53
C LYS A 140 -14.71 -1.30 -2.16
N VAL A 141 -14.77 -0.51 -1.10
CA VAL A 141 -14.68 -1.00 0.27
C VAL A 141 -16.00 -1.66 0.65
N VAL A 142 -15.96 -2.95 0.98
CA VAL A 142 -17.14 -3.73 1.40
C VAL A 142 -17.15 -3.99 2.91
N ARG A 143 -15.99 -3.99 3.55
CA ARG A 143 -15.83 -4.06 5.01
C ARG A 143 -14.57 -3.32 5.43
N PHE A 144 -14.58 -2.71 6.61
CA PHE A 144 -13.39 -2.10 7.20
C PHE A 144 -13.33 -2.37 8.71
N ALA A 145 -12.15 -2.19 9.29
CA ALA A 145 -11.96 -2.14 10.72
C ALA A 145 -10.87 -1.14 11.07
N VAL A 146 -10.90 -0.64 12.30
CA VAL A 146 -9.93 0.33 12.81
C VAL A 146 -9.65 0.05 14.28
N ARG A 147 -8.43 0.35 14.71
CA ARG A 147 -7.97 0.35 16.10
C ARG A 147 -7.11 1.59 16.37
N PRO A 148 -6.98 2.01 17.63
CA PRO A 148 -6.02 3.05 17.99
C PRO A 148 -4.56 2.57 17.81
N GLY A 149 -3.65 3.52 17.68
CA GLY A 149 -2.20 3.32 17.58
C GLY A 149 -1.53 4.41 16.74
N SER A 150 -0.22 4.27 16.52
CA SER A 150 0.59 5.27 15.81
C SER A 150 0.92 4.78 14.40
N GLY A 151 0.62 5.59 13.39
CA GLY A 151 0.83 5.22 11.99
C GLY A 151 2.31 5.15 11.62
N LEU A 152 2.70 4.09 10.92
CA LEU A 152 4.00 4.03 10.26
C LEU A 152 4.02 5.04 9.10
N ILE A 153 4.97 5.98 9.17
CA ILE A 153 5.16 7.02 8.15
C ILE A 153 6.36 6.69 7.27
N PHE A 154 6.23 6.98 5.98
CA PHE A 154 7.32 6.97 5.01
C PHE A 154 7.46 8.34 4.34
N LYS A 155 8.66 8.93 4.42
CA LYS A 155 8.98 10.23 3.84
C LYS A 155 10.46 10.26 3.45
N ARG A 156 10.77 10.77 2.25
CA ARG A 156 12.15 10.90 1.72
C ARG A 156 13.01 9.63 1.88
N GLY A 157 12.43 8.45 1.62
CA GLY A 157 13.17 7.18 1.72
C GLY A 157 13.36 6.66 3.14
N GLN A 158 12.83 7.35 4.15
CA GLN A 158 12.97 7.01 5.57
C GLN A 158 11.63 6.60 6.16
N TYR A 159 11.70 5.65 7.09
CA TYR A 159 10.57 5.25 7.93
C TYR A 159 10.63 6.03 9.24
N GLY A 160 9.47 6.35 9.81
CA GLY A 160 9.36 6.96 11.14
C GLY A 160 7.94 6.86 11.67
N GLY A 161 7.69 7.52 12.80
CA GLY A 161 6.37 7.66 13.41
C GLY A 161 5.76 9.03 13.16
N PHE A 162 4.51 9.17 13.59
CA PHE A 162 3.84 10.47 13.70
C PHE A 162 4.01 11.01 15.12
N SER A 163 4.27 12.31 15.27
CA SER A 163 4.26 12.98 16.56
C SER A 163 2.98 13.79 16.70
N ASP A 164 2.28 13.62 17.82
CA ASP A 164 1.15 14.48 18.13
C ASP A 164 1.65 15.91 18.30
N LEU A 165 1.08 16.83 17.53
CA LEU A 165 1.22 18.25 17.79
C LEU A 165 0.22 18.58 18.88
N PHE A 166 0.75 18.95 20.06
CA PHE A 166 0.02 19.33 21.26
C PHE A 166 -1.18 20.24 21.00
#